data_AF-A0A916WEC0-F1
#
_entry.id   AF-A0A916WEC0-F1
#
_cell.length_a   1.000
_cell.length_b   1.000
_cell.length_c   1.000
_cell.angle_alpha   90.00
_cell.angle_beta   90.00
_cell.angle_gamma   90.00
#
_symmetry.space_group_name_H-M   'P 1'
#
loop_
_entity.id
_entity.type
_entity.pdbx_description
1 polymer ?
#
loop_
_entity_poly.entity_id
_entity_poly.type
_entity_poly.pdbx_seq_one_letter_code
_entity_poly.pdbx_strand_id
1 'polypeptide(L)'
;MLKVFVYGTLRRGERNDYLLKDAKCLAEQAWTNGVLFDTGMSYPALAPSNSSIVYGELYEVSDTDLARLDELEGYQEGGVNNLYNRLEQIIYTDKGKYRAYVYVAHLDSLLKKKISNGDWKEYNLLKQNDSFLYFAYGSCMDSLRFKKAGVERYFKEVVGVGVLPNYSLKFTHRSTFDGLGRADIVEDGGVVEGKIYKIDREALNYLYGREGAPHVYRPTFVRFLLDGLEIEALTFTVKRKQEEVVPPIAYEMEILRGAKGYLSEDYVSSLVKYINILKNTSKIGGM
;
A
#
# COMPACT_ATOMS: atom_id res chain seq x y z
N MET A 1 -7.11 -8.97 -24.04
CA MET A 1 -6.96 -8.19 -22.79
C MET A 1 -5.95 -8.92 -21.93
N LEU A 2 -4.76 -8.34 -21.82
CA LEU A 2 -3.59 -8.92 -21.16
C LEU A 2 -3.43 -8.28 -19.78
N LYS A 3 -2.65 -8.91 -18.88
CA LYS A 3 -2.38 -8.36 -17.55
C LYS A 3 -0.89 -8.12 -17.39
N VAL A 4 -0.53 -6.97 -16.84
CA VAL A 4 0.87 -6.58 -16.58
C VAL A 4 0.97 -6.12 -15.14
N PHE A 5 1.97 -6.64 -14.43
CA PHE A 5 2.35 -6.16 -13.11
C PHE A 5 3.54 -5.22 -13.21
N VAL A 6 3.39 -4.03 -12.65
CA VAL A 6 4.40 -2.97 -12.68
C VAL A 6 4.88 -2.65 -11.27
N TYR A 7 6.20 -2.55 -11.10
CA TYR A 7 6.83 -2.41 -9.78
C TYR A 7 7.78 -1.21 -9.68
N GLY A 8 7.95 -0.46 -10.77
CA GLY A 8 8.94 0.60 -10.90
C GLY A 8 8.38 1.85 -11.54
N THR A 9 9.08 2.37 -12.55
CA THR A 9 8.77 3.67 -13.17
C THR A 9 7.41 3.77 -13.87
N LEU A 10 6.76 2.63 -14.12
CA LEU A 10 5.41 2.51 -14.68
C LEU A 10 4.30 2.57 -13.62
N ARG A 11 4.64 2.45 -12.33
CA ARG A 11 3.65 2.61 -11.25
C ARG A 11 3.07 4.01 -11.30
N ARG A 12 1.80 4.15 -10.91
CA ARG A 12 1.11 5.43 -10.93
C ARG A 12 1.90 6.50 -10.16
N GLY A 13 1.91 7.73 -10.66
CA GLY A 13 2.68 8.86 -10.13
C GLY A 13 4.19 8.78 -10.36
N GLU A 14 4.71 7.72 -10.99
CA GLU A 14 6.10 7.65 -11.46
C GLU A 14 6.22 8.15 -12.91
N ARG A 15 7.44 8.47 -13.33
CA ARG A 15 7.71 9.19 -14.60
C ARG A 15 7.17 8.54 -15.89
N ASN A 16 6.89 7.24 -15.89
CA ASN A 16 6.39 6.51 -17.07
C ASN A 16 4.93 6.07 -16.90
N ASP A 17 4.22 6.53 -15.88
CA ASP A 17 2.82 6.14 -15.63
C ASP A 17 1.86 6.56 -16.76
N TYR A 18 2.22 7.59 -17.54
CA TYR A 18 1.48 8.06 -18.70
C TYR A 18 1.23 6.98 -19.76
N LEU A 19 2.06 5.93 -19.81
CA LEU A 19 1.88 4.78 -20.71
C LEU A 19 0.71 3.88 -20.30
N LEU A 20 0.27 3.97 -19.04
CA LEU A 20 -0.82 3.19 -18.45
C LEU A 20 -2.02 4.05 -18.05
N LYS A 21 -2.04 5.34 -18.41
CA LYS A 21 -3.08 6.29 -17.97
C LYS A 21 -4.52 5.85 -18.35
N ASP A 22 -4.65 5.18 -19.50
CA ASP A 22 -5.94 4.70 -20.03
C ASP A 22 -6.17 3.21 -19.71
N ALA A 23 -5.17 2.54 -19.11
CA ALA A 23 -5.25 1.14 -18.73
C ALA A 23 -6.05 0.99 -17.45
N LYS A 24 -6.85 -0.09 -17.38
CA LYS A 24 -7.65 -0.37 -16.19
C LYS A 24 -6.75 -0.91 -15.07
N CYS A 25 -6.61 -0.16 -13.99
CA CYS A 25 -5.99 -0.67 -12.76
C CYS A 25 -6.89 -1.73 -12.12
N LEU A 26 -6.40 -2.95 -11.99
CA LEU A 26 -7.10 -4.07 -11.36
C LEU A 26 -6.82 -4.13 -9.85
N ALA A 27 -5.59 -3.83 -9.46
CA ALA A 27 -5.18 -3.73 -8.06
C ALA A 27 -4.07 -2.70 -7.89
N GLU A 28 -4.29 -1.76 -6.98
CA GLU A 28 -3.29 -0.80 -6.52
C GLU A 28 -2.30 -1.45 -5.54
N GLN A 29 -2.75 -2.47 -4.81
CA GLN A 29 -1.96 -3.22 -3.85
C GLN A 29 -1.72 -4.64 -4.36
N ALA A 30 -0.61 -4.82 -5.09
CA ALA A 30 -0.21 -6.10 -5.63
C ALA A 30 1.22 -6.46 -5.25
N TRP A 31 1.54 -7.75 -5.28
CA TRP A 31 2.91 -8.23 -5.13
C TRP A 31 3.17 -9.54 -5.87
N THR A 32 4.44 -9.80 -6.17
CA THR A 32 4.93 -11.07 -6.71
C THR A 32 6.24 -11.49 -6.06
N ASN A 33 6.67 -12.72 -6.29
CA ASN A 33 7.92 -13.26 -5.78
C ASN A 33 9.10 -12.75 -6.62
N GLY A 34 10.09 -12.14 -5.97
CA GLY A 34 11.25 -11.57 -6.62
C GLY A 34 12.15 -10.77 -5.68
N VAL A 35 13.30 -10.34 -6.18
CA VAL A 35 14.18 -9.39 -5.50
C VAL A 35 14.27 -8.13 -6.35
N LEU A 36 13.99 -6.98 -5.73
CA LEU A 36 14.05 -5.69 -6.39
C LEU A 36 15.44 -5.06 -6.20
N PHE A 37 15.96 -4.43 -7.25
CA PHE A 37 17.24 -3.73 -7.26
C PHE A 37 17.08 -2.32 -7.82
N ASP A 38 17.84 -1.39 -7.28
CA ASP A 38 18.14 -0.10 -7.90
C ASP A 38 19.28 -0.32 -8.90
N THR A 39 19.05 0.03 -10.17
CA THR A 39 20.05 -0.11 -11.24
C THR A 39 21.15 0.95 -11.18
N GLY A 40 20.94 2.03 -10.42
CA GLY A 40 21.77 3.23 -10.43
C GLY A 40 21.43 4.21 -11.56
N MET A 41 20.49 3.86 -12.46
CA MET A 41 20.05 4.68 -13.58
C MET A 41 18.66 5.30 -13.35
N SER A 42 18.24 5.41 -12.09
CA SER A 42 16.93 5.94 -11.66
C SER A 42 15.72 5.12 -12.12
N TYR A 43 15.91 3.81 -12.32
CA TYR A 43 14.84 2.84 -12.51
C TYR A 43 15.20 1.51 -11.84
N PRO A 44 14.23 0.72 -11.40
CA PRO A 44 14.51 -0.55 -10.74
C PRO A 44 14.60 -1.72 -11.71
N ALA A 45 15.18 -2.82 -11.24
CA ALA A 45 15.19 -4.10 -11.92
C ALA A 45 14.73 -5.23 -10.98
N LEU A 46 13.93 -6.17 -11.49
CA LEU A 46 13.48 -7.35 -10.75
C LEU A 46 14.28 -8.58 -11.17
N ALA A 47 14.79 -9.33 -10.20
CA ALA A 47 15.30 -10.68 -10.42
C ALA A 47 14.31 -11.73 -9.85
N PRO A 48 13.99 -12.81 -10.58
CA PRO A 48 13.12 -13.87 -10.06
C PRO A 48 13.70 -14.52 -8.81
N SER A 49 12.86 -14.73 -7.79
CA SER A 49 13.25 -15.39 -6.53
C SER A 49 12.01 -15.79 -5.74
N ASN A 50 12.05 -16.91 -5.04
CA ASN A 50 10.97 -17.33 -4.14
C ASN A 50 11.16 -16.92 -2.67
N SER A 51 12.27 -16.22 -2.35
CA SER A 51 12.63 -15.88 -0.97
C SER A 51 12.27 -14.45 -0.57
N SER A 52 11.81 -13.63 -1.50
CA SER A 52 11.49 -12.23 -1.31
C SER A 52 10.32 -11.83 -2.18
N ILE A 53 9.73 -10.68 -1.88
CA ILE A 53 8.56 -10.16 -2.57
C ILE A 53 8.87 -8.78 -3.14
N VAL A 54 8.23 -8.47 -4.26
CA VAL A 54 8.24 -7.14 -4.88
C VAL A 54 6.82 -6.62 -4.91
N TYR A 55 6.64 -5.38 -4.44
CA TYR A 55 5.37 -4.66 -4.42
C TYR A 55 5.19 -3.81 -5.66
N GLY A 56 3.95 -3.70 -6.11
CA GLY A 56 3.60 -2.99 -7.32
C GLY A 56 2.10 -2.92 -7.53
N GLU A 57 1.72 -2.68 -8.77
CA GLU A 57 0.34 -2.48 -9.22
C GLU A 57 0.04 -3.43 -10.37
N LEU A 58 -1.22 -3.84 -10.50
CA LEU A 58 -1.68 -4.76 -11.54
C LEU A 58 -2.63 -4.04 -12.50
N TYR A 59 -2.32 -4.08 -13.79
CA TYR A 59 -3.10 -3.44 -14.85
C TYR A 59 -3.60 -4.44 -15.87
N GLU A 60 -4.78 -4.15 -16.43
CA GLU A 60 -5.27 -4.76 -17.65
C GLU A 60 -4.95 -3.86 -18.84
N VAL A 61 -4.27 -4.42 -19.84
CA VAL A 61 -3.70 -3.69 -20.97
C VAL A 61 -4.13 -4.30 -22.30
N SER A 62 -4.20 -3.46 -23.33
CA SER A 62 -4.35 -3.90 -24.72
C SER A 62 -3.02 -4.42 -25.29
N ASP A 63 -3.07 -5.09 -26.43
CA ASP A 63 -1.86 -5.48 -27.17
C ASP A 63 -1.05 -4.24 -27.59
N THR A 64 -1.71 -3.13 -27.90
CA THR A 64 -1.04 -1.86 -28.25
C THR A 64 -0.34 -1.22 -27.07
N ASP A 65 -0.91 -1.29 -25.87
CA ASP A 65 -0.25 -0.82 -24.66
C ASP A 65 0.95 -1.71 -24.34
N LEU A 66 0.78 -3.03 -24.43
CA LEU A 66 1.86 -3.98 -24.17
C LEU A 66 3.06 -3.77 -25.11
N ALA A 67 2.81 -3.49 -26.40
CA ALA A 67 3.87 -3.20 -27.35
C ALA A 67 4.67 -1.92 -26.99
N ARG A 68 4.00 -0.90 -26.44
CA ARG A 68 4.67 0.32 -25.94
C ARG A 68 5.51 0.05 -24.69
N LEU A 69 5.02 -0.83 -23.80
CA LEU A 69 5.79 -1.28 -22.65
C LEU A 69 7.01 -2.10 -23.08
N ASP A 70 6.86 -2.98 -24.07
CA ASP A 70 7.97 -3.75 -24.65
C ASP A 70 9.06 -2.83 -25.20
N GLU A 71 8.68 -1.77 -25.91
CA GLU A 71 9.62 -0.76 -26.42
C GLU A 71 10.37 -0.05 -25.27
N LEU A 72 9.65 0.41 -24.23
CA LEU A 72 10.25 1.07 -23.07
C LEU A 72 11.25 0.16 -22.34
N GLU A 73 10.85 -1.09 -22.13
CA GLU A 73 11.61 -2.09 -21.35
C GLU A 73 12.70 -2.78 -22.19
N GLY A 74 12.89 -2.35 -23.45
CA GLY A 74 13.90 -2.91 -24.36
C GLY A 74 13.70 -4.41 -24.58
N TYR A 75 12.46 -4.85 -24.71
CA TYR A 75 12.08 -6.25 -24.92
C TYR A 75 11.61 -6.49 -26.34
N GLN A 76 12.15 -7.54 -26.97
CA GLN A 76 11.65 -8.12 -28.20
C GLN A 76 11.40 -9.62 -28.00
N GLU A 77 10.23 -10.10 -28.43
CA GLU A 77 9.90 -11.53 -28.37
C GLU A 77 10.87 -12.34 -29.24
N GLY A 78 11.47 -13.39 -28.68
CA GLY A 78 12.52 -14.17 -29.33
C GLY A 78 13.87 -13.45 -29.49
N GLY A 79 13.98 -12.21 -29.03
CA GLY A 79 15.22 -11.44 -29.04
C GLY A 79 16.26 -11.99 -28.05
N VAL A 80 17.54 -11.95 -28.44
CA VAL A 80 18.66 -12.41 -27.61
C VAL A 80 19.36 -11.29 -26.84
N ASN A 81 19.07 -10.03 -27.18
CA ASN A 81 19.72 -8.84 -26.62
C ASN A 81 18.70 -7.92 -25.90
N ASN A 82 17.79 -8.52 -25.15
CA ASN A 82 16.78 -7.77 -24.40
C ASN A 82 17.40 -7.08 -23.18
N LEU A 83 16.88 -5.91 -22.80
CA LEU A 83 17.22 -5.27 -21.52
C LEU A 83 16.46 -5.95 -20.37
N TYR A 84 15.17 -6.17 -20.57
CA TYR A 84 14.31 -6.97 -19.70
C TYR A 84 13.68 -8.12 -20.49
N ASN A 85 13.49 -9.27 -19.84
CA ASN A 85 12.68 -10.36 -20.35
C ASN A 85 11.26 -10.25 -19.79
N ARG A 86 10.25 -10.52 -20.61
CA ARG A 86 8.86 -10.62 -20.14
C ARG A 86 8.54 -12.07 -19.76
N LEU A 87 8.17 -12.30 -18.50
CA LEU A 87 7.77 -13.60 -17.97
C LEU A 87 6.36 -13.54 -17.39
N GLU A 88 5.64 -14.66 -17.38
CA GLU A 88 4.41 -14.77 -16.61
C GLU A 88 4.72 -15.15 -15.15
N GLN A 89 4.14 -14.42 -14.19
CA GLN A 89 4.19 -14.77 -12.78
C GLN A 89 2.79 -14.72 -12.12
N ILE A 90 2.67 -15.35 -10.96
CA ILE A 90 1.50 -15.19 -10.10
C ILE A 90 1.63 -13.87 -9.34
N ILE A 91 0.61 -13.03 -9.47
CA ILE A 91 0.45 -11.77 -8.78
C ILE A 91 -0.61 -11.96 -7.70
N TYR A 92 -0.29 -11.56 -6.49
CA TYR A 92 -1.16 -11.65 -5.34
C TYR A 92 -1.69 -10.27 -5.00
N THR A 93 -2.99 -10.19 -4.72
CA THR A 93 -3.72 -8.96 -4.38
C THR A 93 -4.71 -9.27 -3.26
N ASP A 94 -5.32 -8.23 -2.70
CA ASP A 94 -6.41 -8.40 -1.72
C ASP A 94 -7.68 -9.02 -2.35
N LYS A 95 -7.80 -8.96 -3.68
CA LYS A 95 -8.93 -9.49 -4.46
C LYS A 95 -8.70 -10.92 -4.96
N GLY A 96 -7.51 -11.47 -4.74
CA GLY A 96 -7.13 -12.82 -5.18
C GLY A 96 -5.81 -12.86 -5.97
N LYS A 97 -5.62 -13.97 -6.70
CA LYS A 97 -4.41 -14.25 -7.47
C LYS A 97 -4.67 -14.13 -8.96
N TYR A 98 -3.72 -13.56 -9.68
CA TYR A 98 -3.78 -13.37 -11.14
C TYR A 98 -2.49 -13.87 -11.79
N ARG A 99 -2.57 -14.37 -13.03
CA ARG A 99 -1.40 -14.49 -13.91
C ARG A 99 -1.22 -13.18 -14.66
N ALA A 100 -0.01 -12.66 -14.68
CA ALA A 100 0.33 -11.43 -15.40
C ALA A 100 1.77 -11.49 -15.92
N TYR A 101 2.03 -10.69 -16.95
CA TYR A 101 3.38 -10.42 -17.41
C TYR A 101 4.13 -9.53 -16.42
N VAL A 102 5.41 -9.85 -16.23
CA VAL A 102 6.38 -9.12 -15.41
C VAL A 102 7.66 -8.97 -16.23
N TYR A 103 8.17 -7.75 -16.34
CA TYR A 103 9.49 -7.50 -16.90
C TYR A 103 10.55 -7.83 -15.85
N VAL A 104 11.49 -8.72 -16.16
CA VAL A 104 12.59 -9.14 -15.27
C VAL A 104 13.92 -8.83 -15.92
N ALA A 105 14.94 -8.52 -15.12
CA ALA A 105 16.25 -8.18 -15.65
C ALA A 105 16.80 -9.30 -16.55
N HIS A 106 17.26 -8.96 -17.76
CA HIS A 106 17.94 -9.91 -18.63
C HIS A 106 19.39 -10.16 -18.17
N LEU A 107 20.07 -9.10 -17.71
CA LEU A 107 21.49 -9.12 -17.32
C LEU A 107 21.69 -8.79 -15.84
N ASP A 108 22.59 -9.52 -15.20
CA ASP A 108 23.05 -9.26 -13.82
C ASP A 108 23.66 -7.87 -13.65
N SER A 109 24.12 -7.25 -14.75
CA SER A 109 24.65 -5.89 -14.75
C SER A 109 23.65 -4.84 -14.25
N LEU A 110 22.34 -5.10 -14.36
CA LEU A 110 21.27 -4.25 -13.83
C LEU A 110 21.05 -4.42 -12.32
N LEU A 111 21.50 -5.51 -11.72
CA LEU A 111 21.23 -5.88 -10.33
C LEU A 111 22.23 -5.23 -9.36
N LYS A 112 22.31 -3.89 -9.33
CA LYS A 112 23.35 -3.16 -8.57
C LYS A 112 23.12 -3.15 -7.06
N LYS A 113 22.07 -2.46 -6.60
CA LYS A 113 21.81 -2.29 -5.16
C LYS A 113 20.46 -2.88 -4.80
N LYS A 114 20.46 -3.94 -4.00
CA LYS A 114 19.23 -4.57 -3.50
C LYS A 114 18.37 -3.56 -2.73
N ILE A 115 17.08 -3.54 -3.03
CA ILE A 115 16.04 -2.80 -2.31
C ILE A 115 15.39 -3.77 -1.32
N SER A 116 15.74 -3.65 -0.04
CA SER A 116 15.43 -4.65 0.99
C SER A 116 13.93 -4.92 1.18
N ASN A 117 13.09 -3.90 1.04
CA ASN A 117 11.65 -4.00 1.29
C ASN A 117 10.83 -4.34 0.04
N GLY A 118 11.49 -4.40 -1.13
CA GLY A 118 10.84 -4.75 -2.38
C GLY A 118 9.85 -3.72 -2.92
N ASP A 119 9.85 -2.48 -2.41
CA ASP A 119 8.98 -1.40 -2.89
C ASP A 119 9.82 -0.22 -3.41
N TRP A 120 9.72 0.05 -4.71
CA TRP A 120 10.41 1.16 -5.37
C TRP A 120 10.00 2.53 -4.84
N LYS A 121 8.69 2.74 -4.60
CA LYS A 121 8.17 4.04 -4.15
C LYS A 121 8.61 4.31 -2.70
N GLU A 122 8.58 3.31 -1.84
CA GLU A 122 9.13 3.43 -0.47
C GLU A 122 10.62 3.79 -0.52
N TYR A 123 11.40 3.09 -1.34
CA TYR A 123 12.83 3.31 -1.47
C TYR A 123 13.17 4.73 -1.95
N ASN A 124 12.41 5.29 -2.88
CA ASN A 124 12.59 6.66 -3.34
C ASN A 124 12.11 7.70 -2.32
N LEU A 125 10.95 7.46 -1.70
CA LEU A 125 10.38 8.31 -0.66
C LEU A 125 11.41 8.58 0.45
N LEU A 126 12.07 7.53 0.93
CA LEU A 126 13.06 7.61 1.99
C LEU A 126 14.35 8.35 1.59
N LYS A 127 14.66 8.45 0.29
CA LYS A 127 15.85 9.14 -0.22
C LYS A 127 15.63 10.65 -0.44
N GLN A 128 14.45 11.04 -0.92
CA GLN A 128 14.27 12.34 -1.58
C GLN A 128 13.47 13.36 -0.78
N ASN A 129 12.73 12.93 0.24
CA ASN A 129 11.72 13.77 0.88
C ASN A 129 12.00 13.94 2.38
N ASP A 130 11.77 15.16 2.90
CA ASP A 130 11.80 15.44 4.35
C ASP A 130 10.43 15.83 4.92
N SER A 131 9.42 15.94 4.05
CA SER A 131 8.02 16.19 4.38
C SER A 131 7.13 15.19 3.64
N PHE A 132 6.10 14.70 4.33
CA PHE A 132 5.21 13.66 3.84
C PHE A 132 3.76 13.97 4.19
N LEU A 133 2.83 13.52 3.35
CA LEU A 133 1.44 13.39 3.74
C LEU A 133 1.21 11.97 4.26
N TYR A 134 0.65 11.86 5.46
CA TYR A 134 0.34 10.60 6.12
C TYR A 134 -1.17 10.45 6.29
N PHE A 135 -1.73 9.43 5.64
CA PHE A 135 -3.13 9.06 5.78
C PHE A 135 -3.32 8.04 6.91
N ALA A 136 -3.94 8.49 7.99
CA ALA A 136 -4.30 7.66 9.14
C ALA A 136 -5.78 7.28 9.10
N TYR A 137 -6.07 5.98 9.12
CA TYR A 137 -7.44 5.44 9.11
C TYR A 137 -7.80 4.69 10.41
N GLY A 138 -6.82 4.42 11.28
CA GLY A 138 -7.00 3.66 12.53
C GLY A 138 -6.69 4.47 13.79
N SER A 139 -6.07 3.83 14.80
CA SER A 139 -5.73 4.49 16.08
C SER A 139 -4.84 5.74 15.95
N CYS A 140 -4.12 5.90 14.84
CA CYS A 140 -3.31 7.09 14.56
C CYS A 140 -4.16 8.34 14.23
N MET A 141 -5.48 8.20 14.10
CA MET A 141 -6.39 9.35 14.05
C MET A 141 -6.56 10.03 15.43
N ASP A 142 -6.19 9.34 16.51
CA ASP A 142 -6.32 9.83 17.88
C ASP A 142 -5.00 10.37 18.46
N SER A 143 -5.09 11.51 19.13
CA SER A 143 -3.91 12.20 19.67
C SER A 143 -3.42 11.69 21.03
N LEU A 144 -4.22 10.93 21.79
CA LEU A 144 -3.85 10.56 23.16
C LEU A 144 -2.59 9.69 23.20
N ARG A 145 -2.43 8.77 22.25
CA ARG A 145 -1.22 7.94 22.18
C ARG A 145 0.01 8.75 21.77
N PHE A 146 -0.15 9.74 20.89
CA PHE A 146 0.96 10.64 20.54
C PHE A 146 1.38 11.49 21.75
N LYS A 147 0.42 11.99 22.54
CA LYS A 147 0.69 12.72 23.79
C LYS A 147 1.43 11.86 24.81
N LYS A 148 0.94 10.65 25.06
CA LYS A 148 1.57 9.70 26.00
C LYS A 148 2.99 9.33 25.59
N ALA A 149 3.26 9.23 24.28
CA ALA A 149 4.58 8.95 23.75
C ALA A 149 5.48 10.20 23.61
N GLY A 150 4.99 11.40 23.93
CA GLY A 150 5.75 12.65 23.79
C GLY A 150 6.00 13.09 22.35
N VAL A 151 5.26 12.54 21.37
CA VAL A 151 5.46 12.76 19.92
C VAL A 151 4.36 13.59 19.27
N GLU A 152 3.41 14.11 20.06
CA GLU A 152 2.29 14.95 19.58
C GLU A 152 2.74 16.06 18.63
N ARG A 153 3.90 16.68 18.90
CA ARG A 153 4.44 17.78 18.09
C ARG A 153 4.54 17.45 16.60
N TYR A 154 4.75 16.19 16.25
CA TYR A 154 4.88 15.76 14.85
C TYR A 154 3.54 15.56 14.13
N PHE A 155 2.42 15.54 14.87
CA PHE A 155 1.08 15.24 14.35
C PHE A 155 0.10 16.39 14.57
N LYS A 156 0.60 17.63 14.67
CA LYS A 156 -0.23 18.83 14.89
C LYS A 156 -0.86 19.37 13.60
N GLU A 157 -0.20 19.21 12.47
CA GLU A 157 -0.67 19.73 11.18
C GLU A 157 -1.60 18.72 10.50
N VAL A 158 -2.89 18.79 10.85
CA VAL A 158 -3.95 18.06 10.13
C VAL A 158 -4.31 18.87 8.89
N VAL A 159 -3.99 18.32 7.72
CA VAL A 159 -4.25 18.95 6.41
C VAL A 159 -5.72 18.82 6.02
N GLY A 160 -6.37 17.74 6.44
CA GLY A 160 -7.78 17.52 6.16
C GLY A 160 -8.21 16.07 6.38
N VAL A 161 -9.33 15.72 5.74
CA VAL A 161 -9.90 14.37 5.71
C VAL A 161 -9.79 13.83 4.31
N GLY A 162 -9.22 12.64 4.16
CA GLY A 162 -9.16 11.91 2.90
C GLY A 162 -10.30 10.92 2.82
N VAL A 163 -10.95 10.85 1.67
CA VAL A 163 -11.93 9.81 1.32
C VAL A 163 -11.25 8.87 0.33
N LEU A 164 -10.81 7.71 0.81
CA LEU A 164 -10.09 6.70 0.05
C LEU A 164 -11.09 5.71 -0.58
N PRO A 165 -11.34 5.76 -1.90
CA PRO A 165 -12.22 4.81 -2.57
C PRO A 165 -11.52 3.48 -2.82
N ASN A 166 -12.29 2.42 -3.02
CA ASN A 166 -11.86 1.05 -3.31
C ASN A 166 -11.24 0.27 -2.14
N TYR A 167 -11.26 0.82 -0.93
CA TYR A 167 -10.74 0.17 0.27
C TYR A 167 -11.78 0.10 1.37
N SER A 168 -11.77 -0.97 2.16
CA SER A 168 -12.51 -1.06 3.42
C SER A 168 -11.57 -1.06 4.61
N LEU A 169 -12.00 -0.44 5.71
CA LEU A 169 -11.32 -0.58 6.99
C LEU A 169 -11.70 -1.94 7.59
N LYS A 170 -10.71 -2.78 7.86
CA LYS A 170 -10.88 -4.12 8.41
C LYS A 170 -9.91 -4.40 9.57
N PHE A 171 -10.11 -5.50 10.27
CA PHE A 171 -9.26 -5.89 11.41
C PHE A 171 -8.47 -7.18 11.13
N THR A 172 -7.57 -7.11 10.14
CA THR A 172 -6.87 -8.28 9.57
C THR A 172 -5.51 -8.57 10.21
N HIS A 173 -5.04 -7.73 11.12
CA HIS A 173 -3.85 -8.04 11.92
C HIS A 173 -4.25 -8.51 13.31
N ARG A 174 -4.03 -9.80 13.58
CA ARG A 174 -4.14 -10.36 14.94
C ARG A 174 -2.88 -10.03 15.73
N SER A 175 -3.03 -9.20 16.77
CA SER A 175 -1.90 -8.84 17.63
C SER A 175 -1.41 -10.06 18.40
N THR A 176 -0.09 -10.24 18.49
CA THR A 176 0.52 -11.29 19.31
C THR A 176 0.43 -10.99 20.81
N PHE A 177 0.09 -9.76 21.20
CA PHE A 177 -0.02 -9.34 22.59
C PHE A 177 -1.32 -9.77 23.24
N ASP A 178 -2.46 -9.54 22.57
CA ASP A 178 -3.80 -9.83 23.10
C ASP A 178 -4.63 -10.78 22.22
N GLY A 179 -4.12 -11.19 21.06
CA GLY A 179 -4.85 -12.05 20.13
C GLY A 179 -6.01 -11.36 19.41
N LEU A 180 -6.17 -10.04 19.55
CA LEU A 180 -7.27 -9.25 19.01
C LEU A 180 -6.85 -8.45 17.78
N GLY A 181 -7.84 -7.99 17.02
CA GLY A 181 -7.64 -7.32 15.73
C GLY A 181 -7.03 -5.92 15.87
N ARG A 182 -6.30 -5.50 14.84
CA ARG A 182 -5.82 -4.13 14.59
C ARG A 182 -6.22 -3.72 13.18
N ALA A 183 -6.44 -2.41 13.01
CA ALA A 183 -6.99 -1.85 11.80
C ALA A 183 -6.05 -2.03 10.60
N ASP A 184 -6.64 -2.27 9.44
CA ASP A 184 -6.02 -2.41 8.13
C ASP A 184 -6.92 -1.75 7.08
N ILE A 185 -6.35 -1.42 5.93
CA ILE A 185 -7.10 -1.12 4.72
C ILE A 185 -7.01 -2.31 3.77
N VAL A 186 -8.15 -2.78 3.28
CA VAL A 186 -8.22 -3.91 2.34
C VAL A 186 -8.81 -3.43 1.03
N GLU A 187 -8.12 -3.67 -0.09
CA GLU A 187 -8.55 -3.21 -1.41
C GLU A 187 -9.68 -4.09 -1.96
N ASP A 188 -10.91 -3.86 -1.51
CA ASP A 188 -12.09 -4.69 -1.80
C ASP A 188 -13.30 -3.93 -2.36
N GLY A 189 -13.11 -2.68 -2.79
CA GLY A 189 -14.16 -1.87 -3.41
C GLY A 189 -14.96 -0.99 -2.43
N GLY A 190 -14.64 -1.01 -1.14
CA GLY A 190 -15.27 -0.14 -0.14
C GLY A 190 -14.84 1.32 -0.20
N VAL A 191 -15.12 2.05 0.89
CA VAL A 191 -14.60 3.40 1.12
C VAL A 191 -14.01 3.49 2.53
N VAL A 192 -12.88 4.17 2.68
CA VAL A 192 -12.28 4.51 3.98
C VAL A 192 -12.14 6.02 4.10
N GLU A 193 -12.67 6.61 5.17
CA GLU A 193 -12.30 7.97 5.56
C GLU A 193 -11.17 7.95 6.58
N GLY A 194 -10.27 8.93 6.51
CA GLY A 194 -9.14 9.04 7.42
C GLY A 194 -8.58 10.45 7.49
N LYS A 195 -7.75 10.69 8.51
CA LYS A 195 -7.06 11.97 8.69
C LYS A 195 -5.80 12.04 7.86
N ILE A 196 -5.55 13.19 7.27
CA ILE A 196 -4.32 13.49 6.56
C ILE A 196 -3.48 14.39 7.45
N TYR A 197 -2.30 13.91 7.83
CA TYR A 197 -1.31 14.70 8.55
C TYR A 197 -0.20 15.11 7.59
N LYS A 198 0.32 16.32 7.72
CA LYS A 198 1.64 16.65 7.21
C LYS A 198 2.65 16.30 8.30
N ILE A 199 3.64 15.49 7.94
CA ILE A 199 4.64 14.98 8.87
C ILE A 199 6.06 15.15 8.32
N ASP A 200 7.04 15.19 9.21
CA ASP A 200 8.46 15.21 8.87
C ASP A 200 9.10 13.81 8.97
N ARG A 201 10.41 13.76 8.73
CA ARG A 201 11.20 12.52 8.81
C ARG A 201 11.26 11.93 10.22
N GLU A 202 11.21 12.73 11.29
CA GLU A 202 11.21 12.23 12.66
C GLU A 202 9.90 11.50 12.98
N ALA A 203 8.75 12.08 12.58
CA ALA A 203 7.46 11.42 12.69
C ALA A 203 7.42 10.12 11.88
N LEU A 204 7.98 10.14 10.66
CA LEU A 204 8.03 8.96 9.81
C LEU A 204 8.78 7.82 10.50
N ASN A 205 9.96 8.10 11.06
CA ASN A 205 10.74 7.11 11.82
C ASN A 205 9.96 6.56 13.02
N TYR A 206 9.23 7.42 13.73
CA TYR A 206 8.34 7.00 14.82
C TYR A 206 7.23 6.05 14.31
N LEU A 207 6.59 6.38 13.17
CA LEU A 207 5.54 5.55 12.59
C LEU A 207 6.07 4.16 12.19
N TYR A 208 7.26 4.08 11.57
CA TYR A 208 7.86 2.79 11.23
C TYR A 208 8.03 1.89 12.47
N GLY A 209 8.53 2.46 13.57
CA GLY A 209 8.65 1.73 14.83
C GLY A 209 7.30 1.34 15.43
N ARG A 210 6.32 2.25 15.43
CA ARG A 210 4.98 2.01 15.99
C ARG A 210 4.22 0.92 15.22
N GLU A 211 4.31 0.93 13.89
CA GLU A 211 3.61 -0.01 13.01
C GLU A 211 4.37 -1.34 12.85
N GLY A 212 5.54 -1.49 13.50
CA GLY A 212 6.42 -2.66 13.30
C GLY A 212 6.80 -2.84 11.84
N ALA A 213 6.91 -1.75 11.09
CA ALA A 213 7.19 -1.76 9.66
C ALA A 213 8.67 -2.08 9.40
N PRO A 214 9.00 -2.81 8.32
CA PRO A 214 8.11 -3.33 7.27
C PRO A 214 7.66 -4.78 7.54
N HIS A 215 7.63 -5.24 8.80
CA HIS A 215 7.42 -6.65 9.16
C HIS A 215 5.96 -6.98 9.46
N VAL A 216 5.29 -6.16 10.27
CA VAL A 216 3.88 -6.34 10.64
C VAL A 216 2.99 -5.62 9.64
N TYR A 217 3.19 -4.30 9.53
CA TYR A 217 2.67 -3.48 8.45
C TYR A 217 3.78 -3.21 7.43
N ARG A 218 3.40 -2.89 6.21
CA ARG A 218 4.29 -2.29 5.21
C ARG A 218 3.83 -0.87 4.92
N PRO A 219 4.75 0.06 4.63
CA PRO A 219 4.36 1.33 4.03
C PRO A 219 3.73 1.07 2.66
N THR A 220 2.77 1.90 2.29
CA THR A 220 2.19 1.94 0.95
C THR A 220 1.68 3.34 0.64
N PHE A 221 1.27 3.55 -0.61
CA PHE A 221 0.82 4.84 -1.11
C PHE A 221 -0.62 4.70 -1.57
N VAL A 222 -1.46 5.61 -1.11
CA VAL A 222 -2.88 5.67 -1.45
C VAL A 222 -3.21 7.04 -2.03
N ARG A 223 -4.22 7.08 -2.89
CA ARG A 223 -4.66 8.31 -3.55
C ARG A 223 -6.13 8.60 -3.28
N PHE A 224 -6.43 9.87 -3.17
CA PHE A 224 -7.77 10.39 -2.98
C PHE A 224 -7.83 11.84 -3.47
N LEU A 225 -9.04 12.35 -3.67
CA LEU A 225 -9.25 13.75 -3.99
C LEU A 225 -9.29 14.56 -2.70
N LEU A 226 -8.48 15.63 -2.65
CA LEU A 226 -8.52 16.66 -1.63
C LEU A 226 -8.66 18.01 -2.35
N ASP A 227 -9.74 18.74 -2.07
CA ASP A 227 -10.07 20.02 -2.72
C ASP A 227 -10.05 19.96 -4.27
N GLY A 228 -10.49 18.84 -4.83
CA GLY A 228 -10.53 18.60 -6.28
C GLY A 228 -9.19 18.22 -6.92
N LEU A 229 -8.11 18.15 -6.14
CA LEU A 229 -6.80 17.68 -6.58
C LEU A 229 -6.57 16.24 -6.14
N GLU A 230 -6.04 15.41 -7.05
CA GLU A 230 -5.56 14.08 -6.65
C GLU A 230 -4.28 14.21 -5.85
N ILE A 231 -4.31 13.68 -4.63
CA ILE A 231 -3.20 13.70 -3.70
C ILE A 231 -2.77 12.25 -3.42
N GLU A 232 -1.46 12.04 -3.39
CA GLU A 232 -0.86 10.80 -2.90
C GLU A 232 -0.40 10.98 -1.45
N ALA A 233 -0.74 10.02 -0.58
CA ALA A 233 -0.30 9.99 0.80
C ALA A 233 0.30 8.64 1.15
N LEU A 234 1.32 8.67 2.00
CA LEU A 234 1.84 7.50 2.68
C LEU A 234 0.77 6.97 3.65
N THR A 235 0.62 5.66 3.71
CA THR A 235 -0.09 4.97 4.77
C THR A 235 0.62 3.65 5.08
N PHE A 236 0.08 2.87 6.01
CA PHE A 236 0.57 1.54 6.34
C PHE A 236 -0.55 0.54 6.09
N THR A 237 -0.24 -0.65 5.60
CA THR A 237 -1.21 -1.74 5.46
C THR A 237 -0.61 -3.04 5.96
N VAL A 238 -1.43 -3.95 6.47
CA VAL A 238 -0.99 -5.22 7.03
C VAL A 238 -0.28 -6.04 5.96
N LYS A 239 0.96 -6.46 6.25
CA LYS A 239 1.79 -7.20 5.29
C LYS A 239 1.28 -8.60 5.02
N ARG A 240 0.73 -9.26 6.05
CA ARG A 240 0.13 -10.60 5.99
C ARG A 240 -1.24 -10.57 6.62
N LYS A 241 -2.23 -10.27 5.79
CA LYS A 241 -3.63 -10.17 6.19
C LYS A 241 -4.14 -11.54 6.66
N GLN A 242 -4.83 -11.56 7.79
CA GLN A 242 -5.48 -12.74 8.35
C GLN A 242 -7.00 -12.53 8.35
N GLU A 243 -7.74 -13.59 8.69
CA GLU A 243 -9.17 -13.47 8.98
C GLU A 243 -9.44 -12.40 10.05
N GLU A 244 -10.55 -11.70 9.88
CA GLU A 244 -10.89 -10.57 10.72
C GLU A 244 -11.14 -10.99 12.18
N VAL A 245 -10.61 -10.19 13.10
CA VAL A 245 -10.76 -10.40 14.54
C VAL A 245 -11.27 -9.12 15.16
N VAL A 246 -12.18 -9.22 16.12
CA VAL A 246 -12.66 -8.06 16.87
C VAL A 246 -11.49 -7.27 17.47
N PRO A 247 -11.52 -5.93 17.42
CA PRO A 247 -10.54 -5.11 18.12
C PRO A 247 -10.77 -5.11 19.64
N PRO A 248 -9.75 -4.80 20.45
CA PRO A 248 -9.94 -4.46 21.86
C PRO A 248 -10.84 -3.22 22.02
N ILE A 249 -11.69 -3.20 23.05
CA ILE A 249 -12.60 -2.06 23.34
C ILE A 249 -11.83 -0.74 23.45
N ALA A 250 -10.69 -0.74 24.15
CA ALA A 250 -9.86 0.46 24.28
C ALA A 250 -9.32 0.97 22.93
N TYR A 251 -8.98 0.04 22.01
CA TYR A 251 -8.48 0.37 20.67
C TYR A 251 -9.59 0.89 19.76
N GLU A 252 -10.78 0.29 19.83
CA GLU A 252 -11.99 0.83 19.18
C GLU A 252 -12.30 2.25 19.65
N MET A 253 -12.24 2.51 20.96
CA MET A 253 -12.44 3.86 21.51
C MET A 253 -11.41 4.86 21.00
N GLU A 254 -10.16 4.44 20.76
CA GLU A 254 -9.16 5.28 20.10
C GLU A 254 -9.59 5.63 18.67
N ILE A 255 -9.98 4.65 17.86
CA ILE A 255 -10.43 4.88 16.49
C ILE A 255 -11.62 5.85 16.47
N LEU A 256 -12.66 5.58 17.27
CA LEU A 256 -13.89 6.38 17.28
C LEU A 256 -13.65 7.81 17.81
N ARG A 257 -12.80 7.99 18.83
CA ARG A 257 -12.42 9.32 19.32
C ARG A 257 -11.60 10.08 18.27
N GLY A 258 -10.71 9.39 17.57
CA GLY A 258 -9.94 9.95 16.47
C GLY A 258 -10.84 10.36 15.29
N ALA A 259 -11.88 9.59 15.01
CA ALA A 259 -12.81 9.85 13.91
C ALA A 259 -13.80 10.99 14.22
N LYS A 260 -14.35 11.04 15.44
CA LYS A 260 -15.41 11.97 15.81
C LYS A 260 -14.97 13.43 15.69
N GLY A 261 -15.80 14.24 15.03
CA GLY A 261 -15.53 15.67 14.80
C GLY A 261 -14.58 15.94 13.63
N TYR A 262 -14.15 14.90 12.91
CA TYR A 262 -13.34 15.02 11.70
C TYR A 262 -13.98 14.28 10.53
N LEU A 263 -14.20 12.98 10.67
CA LEU A 263 -14.83 12.16 9.62
C LEU A 263 -16.34 12.38 9.58
N SER A 264 -16.98 11.99 8.47
CA SER A 264 -18.42 12.13 8.29
C SER A 264 -19.20 11.29 9.31
N GLU A 265 -20.36 11.80 9.74
CA GLU A 265 -21.23 11.10 10.68
C GLU A 265 -21.73 9.76 10.12
N ASP A 266 -21.97 9.70 8.81
CA ASP A 266 -22.39 8.48 8.12
C ASP A 266 -21.30 7.42 8.11
N TYR A 267 -20.04 7.81 7.87
CA TYR A 267 -18.90 6.90 7.94
C TYR A 267 -18.69 6.38 9.35
N VAL A 268 -18.67 7.27 10.37
CA VAL A 268 -18.52 6.88 11.78
C VAL A 268 -19.65 5.94 12.20
N SER A 269 -20.89 6.23 11.82
CA SER A 269 -22.06 5.38 12.12
C SER A 269 -21.94 3.99 11.48
N SER A 270 -21.47 3.95 10.23
CA SER A 270 -21.24 2.70 9.49
C SER A 270 -20.12 1.86 10.10
N LEU A 271 -19.03 2.51 10.53
CA LEU A 271 -17.91 1.87 11.22
C LEU A 271 -18.35 1.24 12.55
N VAL A 272 -19.15 1.94 13.36
CA VAL A 272 -19.70 1.39 14.62
C VAL A 272 -20.59 0.18 14.34
N LYS A 273 -21.47 0.25 13.33
CA LYS A 273 -22.32 -0.90 12.94
C LYS A 273 -21.47 -2.10 12.52
N TYR A 274 -20.45 -1.88 11.68
CA TYR A 274 -19.54 -2.93 11.24
C TYR A 274 -18.79 -3.60 12.40
N ILE A 275 -18.20 -2.83 13.33
CA ILE A 275 -17.52 -3.39 14.50
C ILE A 275 -18.49 -4.21 15.38
N ASN A 276 -19.72 -3.75 15.55
CA ASN A 276 -20.74 -4.48 16.31
C ASN A 276 -21.17 -5.79 15.62
N ILE A 277 -21.28 -5.79 14.30
CA ILE A 277 -21.54 -7.02 13.53
C ILE A 277 -20.39 -8.01 13.74
N LEU A 278 -19.13 -7.57 13.61
CA LEU A 278 -17.96 -8.41 13.80
C LEU A 278 -17.94 -9.03 15.21
N LYS A 279 -18.28 -8.26 16.26
CA LYS A 279 -18.41 -8.75 17.64
C LYS A 279 -19.49 -9.82 17.81
N ASN A 280 -20.63 -9.68 17.14
CA ASN A 280 -21.72 -10.64 17.25
C ASN A 280 -21.36 -11.95 16.54
N THR A 281 -20.73 -11.89 15.36
CA THR A 281 -20.27 -13.07 14.63
C THR A 281 -19.23 -13.86 15.43
N SER A 282 -18.28 -13.18 16.09
CA SER A 282 -17.27 -13.86 16.92
C SER A 282 -17.85 -14.57 18.15
N LYS A 283 -19.01 -14.13 18.68
CA LYS A 283 -19.69 -14.80 19.80
C LYS A 283 -20.39 -16.10 19.38
N ILE A 284 -20.87 -16.16 18.14
CA ILE A 284 -21.60 -17.32 17.60
C ILE A 284 -20.64 -18.45 17.22
N GLY A 285 -19.43 -18.13 16.74
CA GLY A 285 -18.41 -19.12 16.36
C GLY A 285 -17.59 -19.70 17.53
N GLY A 286 -17.88 -19.30 18.77
CA GLY A 286 -17.21 -19.77 19.99
C GLY A 286 -18.08 -20.66 20.90
N MET A 287 -19.28 -21.05 20.43
CA MET A 287 -20.13 -22.10 21.02
C MET A 287 -19.96 -23.39 20.23
#